data_AF-A0A960VN88-F1
#
_entry.id   AF-A0A960VN88-F1
#
_cell.length_a   1.000
_cell.length_b   1.000
_cell.length_c   1.000
_cell.angle_alpha   90.00
_cell.angle_beta   90.00
_cell.angle_gamma   90.00
#
_symmetry.space_group_name_H-M   'P 1'
#
loop_
_entity.id
_entity.type
_entity.pdbx_description
1 polymer ?
#
loop_
_entity_poly.entity_id
_entity_poly.type
_entity_poly.pdbx_seq_one_letter_code
_entity_poly.pdbx_strand_id
1 'polypeptide(L)'
;LLLVTNLKPASWSPTDVAELYRLRTEVETSYKTGKSGLGLNELPSSKEHIVRTLIDAALIRAQLAMAARSTAERHLPPGRWINPGQWVTVWREVIADAITDRPIMSWKALARLGQDPNVGRRPLRMAVAGGENEHLCGLEA
;
A
#
# COMPACT_ATOMS: atom_id res chain seq x y z
N LEU A 1 26.49 13.56 -10.78
CA LEU A 1 25.95 12.32 -10.19
C LEU A 1 26.58 11.15 -10.95
N LEU A 2 27.30 10.25 -10.29
CA LEU A 2 27.84 9.04 -10.93
C LEU A 2 26.96 7.85 -10.52
N LEU A 3 26.31 7.21 -11.49
CA LEU A 3 25.44 6.05 -11.27
C LEU A 3 26.08 4.81 -11.90
N VAL A 4 26.23 3.75 -11.12
CA VAL A 4 26.69 2.44 -11.60
C VAL A 4 25.47 1.53 -11.68
N THR A 5 25.22 0.94 -12.85
CA THR A 5 24.04 0.11 -13.09
C THR A 5 24.39 -1.10 -13.96
N ASN A 6 23.68 -2.21 -13.74
CA ASN A 6 23.74 -3.40 -14.60
C ASN A 6 22.67 -3.38 -15.70
N LEU A 7 21.88 -2.31 -15.79
CA LEU A 7 20.84 -2.14 -16.81
C LEU A 7 21.48 -1.98 -18.19
N LYS A 8 20.88 -2.63 -19.20
CA LYS A 8 21.37 -2.60 -20.58
C LYS A 8 21.19 -1.19 -21.18
N PRO A 9 22.26 -0.53 -21.69
CA PRO A 9 22.16 0.80 -22.28
C PRO A 9 21.21 0.88 -23.49
N ALA A 10 21.04 -0.23 -24.22
CA ALA A 10 20.13 -0.31 -25.37
C ALA A 10 18.64 -0.22 -24.99
N SER A 11 18.29 -0.43 -23.73
CA SER A 11 16.89 -0.46 -23.25
C SER A 11 16.59 0.59 -22.19
N TRP A 12 17.63 1.19 -21.59
CA TRP A 12 17.50 2.19 -20.52
C TRP A 12 18.38 3.38 -20.85
N SER A 13 17.75 4.52 -21.12
CA SER A 13 18.50 5.76 -21.33
C SER A 13 19.10 6.25 -19.99
N PRO A 14 20.14 7.10 -20.03
CA PRO A 14 20.67 7.73 -18.82
C PRO A 14 19.59 8.46 -17.99
N THR A 15 18.58 9.05 -18.64
CA THR A 15 17.46 9.72 -17.99
C THR A 15 16.58 8.73 -17.25
N ASP A 16 16.27 7.58 -17.84
CA ASP A 16 15.47 6.53 -17.19
C ASP A 16 16.20 5.96 -15.97
N VAL A 17 17.52 5.79 -16.07
CA VAL A 17 18.35 5.35 -14.94
C VAL A 17 18.36 6.39 -13.82
N ALA A 18 18.44 7.68 -14.15
CA ALA A 18 18.37 8.76 -13.18
C ALA A 18 16.99 8.84 -12.49
N GLU A 19 15.91 8.67 -13.25
CA GLU A 19 14.55 8.66 -12.72
C GLU A 19 14.30 7.43 -11.83
N LEU A 20 14.78 6.25 -12.24
CA LEU A 20 14.76 5.06 -11.39
C LEU A 20 15.53 5.29 -10.09
N TYR A 21 16.68 5.97 -10.14
CA TYR A 21 17.43 6.34 -8.93
C TYR A 21 16.69 7.36 -8.06
N ARG A 22 15.85 8.22 -8.64
CA ARG A 22 14.97 9.13 -7.87
C ARG A 22 13.96 8.34 -7.04
N LEU A 23 13.44 7.22 -7.56
CA LEU A 23 12.51 6.34 -6.83
C LEU A 23 13.16 5.70 -5.59
N ARG A 24 14.49 5.54 -5.54
CA ARG A 24 15.18 5.10 -4.32
C ARG A 24 14.85 6.01 -3.13
N THR A 25 14.87 7.32 -3.35
CA THR A 25 14.58 8.30 -2.30
C THR A 25 13.15 8.18 -1.81
N GLU A 26 12.21 7.81 -2.69
CA GLU A 26 10.81 7.57 -2.32
C GLU A 26 10.67 6.34 -1.41
N VAL A 27 11.40 5.25 -1.73
CA VAL A 27 11.47 4.07 -0.86
C VAL A 27 12.08 4.43 0.50
N GLU A 28 13.20 5.15 0.53
CA GLU A 28 13.83 5.58 1.78
C GLU A 28 12.90 6.48 2.62
N THR A 29 12.17 7.37 1.96
CA THR A 29 11.19 8.25 2.61
C THR A 29 10.05 7.43 3.21
N SER A 30 9.47 6.50 2.44
CA SER A 30 8.44 5.56 2.90
C SER A 30 8.88 4.79 4.15
N TYR A 31 10.10 4.24 4.16
CA TYR A 31 10.64 3.53 5.31
C TYR A 31 10.90 4.42 6.53
N LYS A 32 11.51 5.61 6.34
CA LYS A 32 11.78 6.55 7.43
C LYS A 32 10.48 7.03 8.08
N THR A 33 9.53 7.45 7.24
CA THR A 33 8.21 7.88 7.64
C THR A 33 7.41 6.78 8.33
N GLY A 34 7.48 5.54 7.82
CA GLY A 34 6.87 4.38 8.45
C GLY A 34 7.40 4.18 9.87
N LYS A 35 8.72 4.10 10.06
CA LYS A 35 9.29 3.89 11.40
C LYS A 35 8.87 4.94 12.41
N SER A 36 8.85 6.22 12.01
CA SER A 36 8.50 7.32 12.92
C SER A 36 6.99 7.44 13.16
N GLY A 37 6.16 7.18 12.14
CA GLY A 37 4.71 7.39 12.20
C GLY A 37 3.92 6.17 12.71
N LEU A 38 4.50 4.97 12.67
CA LEU A 38 3.79 3.73 13.00
C LEU A 38 3.64 3.44 14.50
N GLY A 39 4.23 4.25 15.39
CA GLY A 39 4.14 4.03 16.84
C GLY A 39 4.85 2.76 17.29
N LEU A 40 5.94 2.36 16.62
CA LEU A 40 6.68 1.12 16.96
C LEU A 40 7.27 1.16 18.39
N ASN A 41 7.42 2.34 18.97
CA ASN A 41 7.88 2.51 20.36
C ASN A 41 6.75 2.32 21.40
N GLU A 42 5.50 2.22 20.95
CA GLU A 42 4.29 2.16 21.78
C GLU A 42 3.64 0.76 21.73
N LEU A 43 4.39 -0.27 21.30
CA LEU A 43 3.86 -1.62 21.17
C LEU A 43 3.45 -2.20 22.54
N PRO A 44 2.24 -2.77 22.68
CA PRO A 44 1.67 -3.18 23.97
C PRO A 44 2.23 -4.51 24.53
N SER A 45 3.29 -5.07 23.93
CA SER A 45 3.82 -6.37 24.31
C SER A 45 5.33 -6.43 24.13
N SER A 46 5.99 -7.22 24.96
CA SER A 46 7.43 -7.55 24.84
C SER A 46 7.66 -8.99 24.39
N LYS A 47 6.59 -9.78 24.13
CA LYS A 47 6.71 -11.16 23.65
C LYS A 47 7.15 -11.15 22.19
N GLU A 48 8.27 -11.78 21.87
CA GLU A 48 8.89 -11.73 20.53
C GLU A 48 7.92 -12.02 19.39
N HIS A 49 7.16 -13.12 19.47
CA HIS A 49 6.21 -13.50 18.40
C HIS A 49 5.07 -12.48 18.23
N ILE A 50 4.62 -11.84 19.31
CA ILE A 50 3.59 -10.79 19.26
C ILE A 50 4.19 -9.51 18.66
N VAL A 51 5.36 -9.10 19.15
CA VAL A 51 6.09 -7.92 18.64
C VAL A 51 6.36 -8.05 17.16
N ARG A 52 6.85 -9.20 16.71
CA ARG A 52 7.12 -9.47 15.29
C ARG A 52 5.86 -9.34 14.44
N THR A 53 4.75 -9.91 14.90
CA THR A 53 3.45 -9.81 14.22
C THR A 53 2.98 -8.35 14.14
N LEU A 54 3.14 -7.58 15.21
CA LEU A 54 2.73 -6.17 15.25
C LEU A 54 3.62 -5.30 14.35
N ILE A 55 4.92 -5.59 14.27
CA ILE A 55 5.85 -4.94 13.33
C ILE A 55 5.44 -5.26 11.89
N ASP A 56 5.18 -6.53 11.57
CA ASP A 56 4.76 -6.95 10.23
C ASP A 56 3.44 -6.24 9.83
N ALA A 57 2.46 -6.19 10.75
CA ALA A 57 1.22 -5.47 10.54
C ALA A 57 1.43 -3.95 10.38
N ALA A 58 2.34 -3.35 11.15
CA ALA A 58 2.67 -1.94 11.03
C ALA A 58 3.33 -1.63 9.66
N LEU A 59 4.23 -2.49 9.19
CA LEU A 59 4.84 -2.36 7.87
C LEU A 59 3.80 -2.42 6.76
N ILE A 60 2.86 -3.38 6.81
CA ILE A 60 1.77 -3.50 5.84
C ILE A 60 0.91 -2.22 5.83
N ARG A 61 0.56 -1.70 7.02
CA ARG A 61 -0.21 -0.45 7.14
C ARG A 61 0.53 0.74 6.55
N ALA A 62 1.84 0.88 6.79
CA ALA A 62 2.62 1.97 6.19
C ALA A 62 2.70 1.85 4.66
N GLN A 63 2.88 0.64 4.11
CA GLN A 63 2.89 0.46 2.65
C GLN A 63 1.53 0.84 2.05
N LEU A 64 0.43 0.42 2.67
CA LEU A 64 -0.91 0.79 2.22
C LEU A 64 -1.14 2.31 2.30
N ALA A 65 -0.72 2.95 3.40
CA ALA A 65 -0.79 4.39 3.55
C ALA A 65 -0.01 5.09 2.43
N MET A 66 1.24 4.68 2.16
CA MET A 66 2.07 5.30 1.14
C MET A 66 1.52 5.08 -0.28
N ALA A 67 0.95 3.90 -0.58
CA ALA A 67 0.27 3.66 -1.85
C ALA A 67 -0.98 4.54 -2.02
N ALA A 68 -1.74 4.73 -0.94
CA ALA A 68 -2.87 5.64 -0.92
C ALA A 68 -2.43 7.10 -1.08
N ARG A 69 -1.28 7.49 -0.50
CA ARG A 69 -0.67 8.81 -0.68
C ARG A 69 -0.41 9.09 -2.15
N SER A 70 0.30 8.20 -2.84
CA SER A 70 0.62 8.36 -4.26
C SER A 70 -0.66 8.44 -5.11
N THR A 71 -1.73 7.77 -4.68
CA THR A 71 -3.05 7.88 -5.33
C THR A 71 -3.73 9.22 -5.05
N ALA A 72 -3.69 9.70 -3.81
CA ALA A 72 -4.23 11.00 -3.42
C ALA A 72 -3.48 12.16 -4.10
N GLU A 73 -2.16 12.08 -4.22
CA GLU A 73 -1.34 13.10 -4.89
C GLU A 73 -1.72 13.30 -6.36
N ARG A 74 -2.16 12.24 -7.06
CA ARG A 74 -2.66 12.34 -8.45
C ARG A 74 -3.94 13.18 -8.58
N HIS A 75 -4.66 13.39 -7.49
CA HIS A 75 -5.90 14.17 -7.46
C HIS A 75 -5.70 15.59 -6.90
N LEU A 76 -4.47 15.98 -6.59
CA LEU A 76 -4.16 17.31 -6.09
C LEU A 76 -3.97 18.31 -7.25
N PRO A 77 -4.26 19.60 -7.01
CA PRO A 77 -3.86 20.66 -7.93
C PRO A 77 -2.34 20.67 -8.17
N PRO A 78 -1.87 21.11 -9.36
CA PRO A 78 -0.45 21.24 -9.64
C PRO A 78 0.29 22.05 -8.56
N GLY A 79 1.47 21.60 -8.15
CA GLY A 79 2.31 22.27 -7.13
C GLY A 79 1.90 21.99 -5.67
N ARG A 80 0.82 21.24 -5.43
CA ARG A 80 0.48 20.71 -4.10
C ARG A 80 1.06 19.31 -3.94
N TRP A 81 1.52 19.00 -2.73
CA TRP A 81 2.09 17.69 -2.38
C TRP A 81 1.64 17.30 -0.97
N ILE A 82 1.65 16.00 -0.70
CA ILE A 82 1.29 15.48 0.62
C ILE A 82 2.58 15.15 1.38
N ASN A 83 2.75 15.77 2.53
CA ASN A 83 3.85 15.43 3.43
C ASN A 83 3.73 13.97 3.88
N PRO A 84 4.70 13.09 3.56
CA PRO A 84 4.62 11.67 3.91
C PRO A 84 4.46 11.43 5.41
N GLY A 85 5.19 12.18 6.24
CA GLY A 85 5.13 12.13 7.69
C GLY A 85 3.71 12.37 8.22
N GLN A 86 3.14 13.50 7.83
CA GLN A 86 1.79 13.88 8.23
C GLN A 86 0.73 12.91 7.69
N TRP A 87 0.92 12.40 6.47
CA TRP A 87 0.00 11.44 5.86
C TRP A 87 -0.09 10.13 6.65
N VAL A 88 1.04 9.57 7.06
CA VAL A 88 1.03 8.32 7.84
C VAL A 88 0.39 8.54 9.22
N THR A 89 0.59 9.69 9.85
CA THR A 89 -0.10 10.05 11.09
C THR A 89 -1.62 10.12 10.90
N VAL A 90 -2.10 10.87 9.89
CA VAL A 90 -3.54 10.95 9.56
C VAL A 90 -4.11 9.57 9.20
N TRP A 91 -3.35 8.76 8.46
CA TRP A 91 -3.77 7.42 8.07
C TRP A 91 -3.95 6.51 9.28
N ARG A 92 -3.02 6.58 10.25
CA ARG A 92 -3.07 5.83 11.49
C ARG A 92 -4.23 6.25 12.39
N GLU A 93 -4.46 7.55 12.53
CA GLU A 93 -5.38 8.11 13.53
C GLU A 93 -6.82 8.26 13.06
N VAL A 94 -7.04 8.39 11.75
CA VAL A 94 -8.37 8.73 11.20
C VAL A 94 -8.84 7.69 10.19
N ILE A 95 -7.96 7.30 9.27
CA ILE A 95 -8.38 6.46 8.13
C ILE A 95 -8.44 4.99 8.52
N ALA A 96 -7.50 4.51 9.34
CA ALA A 96 -7.54 3.14 9.85
C ALA A 96 -8.85 2.87 10.59
N ASP A 97 -9.24 3.78 11.49
CA ASP A 97 -10.47 3.67 12.26
C ASP A 97 -11.70 3.75 11.35
N ALA A 98 -11.72 4.66 10.37
CA ALA A 98 -12.82 4.74 9.41
C ALA A 98 -12.98 3.46 8.56
N ILE A 99 -11.88 2.79 8.20
CA ILE A 99 -11.90 1.53 7.46
C ILE A 99 -12.36 0.37 8.36
N THR A 100 -12.01 0.38 9.64
CA THR A 100 -12.42 -0.66 10.58
C THR A 100 -13.85 -0.48 11.12
N ASP A 101 -14.32 0.76 11.26
CA ASP A 101 -15.68 1.11 11.74
C ASP A 101 -16.73 1.09 10.63
N ARG A 102 -16.33 1.28 9.37
CA ARG A 102 -17.17 1.02 8.21
C ARG A 102 -16.61 -0.13 7.41
N PRO A 103 -16.73 -1.37 7.92
CA PRO A 103 -16.33 -2.51 7.14
C PRO A 103 -17.18 -2.53 5.86
N ILE A 104 -16.53 -2.43 4.70
CA ILE A 104 -17.14 -2.72 3.38
C ILE A 104 -17.75 -4.15 3.40
N MET A 105 -17.28 -5.01 4.33
CA MET A 105 -17.75 -6.36 4.55
C MET A 105 -17.58 -6.79 6.02
N SER A 106 -18.59 -7.41 6.64
CA SER A 106 -18.55 -7.79 8.07
C SER A 106 -17.30 -8.60 8.47
N TRP A 107 -16.84 -8.47 9.72
CA TRP A 107 -15.71 -9.24 10.26
C TRP A 107 -15.83 -10.76 10.05
N LYS A 108 -17.06 -11.30 10.14
CA LYS A 108 -17.36 -12.71 9.87
C LYS A 108 -17.13 -13.08 8.40
N ALA A 109 -17.42 -12.17 7.47
CA ALA A 109 -17.19 -12.38 6.04
C ALA A 109 -15.71 -12.24 5.67
N LEU A 110 -14.98 -11.30 6.28
CA LEU A 110 -13.53 -11.18 6.14
C LEU A 110 -12.80 -12.41 6.68
N ALA A 111 -13.19 -12.90 7.86
CA ALA A 111 -12.64 -14.13 8.43
C ALA A 111 -12.91 -15.33 7.53
N ARG A 112 -14.12 -15.45 6.97
CA ARG A 112 -14.45 -16.49 5.99
C ARG A 112 -13.59 -16.39 4.73
N LEU A 113 -13.40 -15.20 4.16
CA LEU A 113 -12.53 -15.01 2.99
C LEU A 113 -11.07 -15.33 3.28
N GLY A 114 -10.56 -14.96 4.45
CA GLY A 114 -9.18 -15.27 4.86
C GLY A 114 -8.96 -16.75 5.22
N GLN A 115 -10.03 -17.47 5.53
CA GLN A 115 -10.03 -18.90 5.88
C GLN A 115 -10.49 -19.79 4.72
N ASP A 116 -10.98 -19.23 3.61
CA ASP A 116 -11.52 -19.99 2.49
C ASP A 116 -10.37 -20.68 1.74
N PRO A 117 -10.25 -22.01 1.83
CA PRO A 117 -9.18 -22.75 1.16
C PRO A 117 -9.31 -22.73 -0.37
N ASN A 118 -10.44 -22.27 -0.91
CA ASN A 118 -10.70 -22.14 -2.34
C ASN A 118 -10.30 -20.76 -2.90
N VAL A 119 -9.94 -19.78 -2.06
CA VAL A 119 -9.32 -18.53 -2.52
C VAL A 119 -7.84 -18.82 -2.81
N GLY A 120 -7.61 -19.51 -3.93
CA GLY A 120 -6.27 -19.76 -4.43
C GLY A 120 -5.52 -18.45 -4.73
N ARG A 121 -4.19 -18.47 -4.59
CA ARG A 121 -3.27 -17.38 -4.97
C ARG A 121 -3.61 -16.94 -6.40
N ARG A 122 -4.19 -15.74 -6.59
CA ARG A 122 -4.60 -15.27 -7.93
C ARG A 122 -3.38 -15.27 -8.87
N PRO A 123 -3.42 -15.96 -10.02
CA PRO A 123 -2.33 -15.91 -10.99
C PRO A 123 -2.21 -14.50 -11.57
N LEU A 124 -0.98 -13.97 -11.63
CA LEU A 124 -0.60 -12.61 -12.08
C LEU A 124 -1.16 -12.17 -13.45
N ARG A 125 -1.75 -13.07 -14.23
CA ARG A 125 -2.22 -12.83 -15.60
C ARG A 125 -3.65 -12.29 -15.68
N MET A 126 -4.43 -12.35 -14.59
CA MET A 126 -5.83 -11.90 -14.56
C MET A 126 -6.05 -10.52 -13.92
N ALA A 127 -4.98 -9.79 -13.57
CA ALA A 127 -5.10 -8.42 -13.05
C ALA A 127 -5.17 -7.33 -14.14
N VAL A 128 -5.03 -7.71 -15.43
CA VAL A 128 -4.95 -6.78 -16.56
C VAL A 128 -5.83 -7.27 -17.71
N ALA A 129 -7.15 -7.30 -17.53
CA ALA A 129 -8.11 -7.32 -18.65
C ALA A 129 -9.53 -7.00 -18.17
N GLY A 130 -10.05 -5.84 -18.59
CA GLY A 130 -11.48 -5.48 -18.68
C GLY A 130 -12.19 -5.16 -17.34
N GLY A 131 -12.63 -3.94 -17.01
CA GLY A 131 -12.90 -2.81 -17.89
C GLY A 131 -14.01 -3.11 -18.87
N GLU A 132 -15.27 -3.16 -18.42
CA GLU A 132 -16.47 -2.59 -19.07
C GLU A 132 -17.76 -3.05 -18.36
N ASN A 133 -18.72 -2.13 -18.29
CA ASN A 133 -20.07 -2.27 -17.73
C ASN A 133 -20.88 -3.34 -18.48
N GLU A 134 -21.84 -4.00 -17.80
CA GLU A 134 -23.28 -3.88 -18.09
C GLU A 134 -24.13 -5.00 -17.46
N HIS A 135 -25.34 -4.59 -17.08
CA HIS A 135 -26.60 -5.34 -16.99
C HIS A 135 -26.93 -6.27 -15.81
N LEU A 136 -27.64 -5.65 -14.87
CA LEU A 136 -28.97 -6.09 -14.42
C LEU A 136 -29.78 -6.74 -15.56
N CYS A 137 -30.12 -8.01 -15.41
CA CYS A 137 -31.43 -8.57 -15.76
C CYS A 137 -31.62 -9.93 -15.10
N GLY A 138 -32.82 -10.15 -14.57
CA GLY A 138 -33.19 -11.32 -13.78
C GLY A 138 -33.41 -12.60 -14.60
N LEU A 139 -33.89 -13.61 -13.88
CA LEU A 139 -34.63 -14.82 -14.28
C LEU A 139 -34.73 -15.64 -12.96
N GLU A 140 -35.81 -15.52 -12.19
CA GLU A 140 -37.03 -16.36 -12.33
C GLU A 140 -36.71 -17.81 -12.70
N ALA A 141 -36.73 -18.67 -11.68
CA ALA A 141 -37.53 -19.89 -11.59
C ALA A 141 -37.66 -20.31 -10.12
#